data_AF-A0A3B6VUF2-F1
#
_entry.id   AF-A0A3B6VUF2-F1
#
_cell.length_a   1.000
_cell.length_b   1.000
_cell.length_c   1.000
_cell.angle_alpha   90.00
_cell.angle_beta   90.00
_cell.angle_gamma   90.00
#
_symmetry.space_group_name_H-M   'P 1'
#
loop_
_entity.id
_entity.type
_entity.pdbx_description
1 polymer ?
#
loop_
_entity_poly.entity_id
_entity_poly.type
_entity_poly.pdbx_seq_one_letter_code
_entity_poly.pdbx_strand_id
1 'polypeptide(L)'
;MNEEELIQLKENLFNGEYADILKPLSSGNVFLAKSVLTSYIKDFSSKRKLQAIALFTSNNYNFYYEDDGSVLRVIEGLINNKNISAMDNISFDLTVNNALLYGDFLRFVYALYFGGLKEELTILLNRMHEFILIITSNIVLNFKIANLADKLSIYITSSIYRYIFDVFSDFYDIYGDLQNRADVMYHKSYITCNVMSDYKALVGPDLIKTALCFEDIKDFEKSEKIYESIIIDFEYVLSEIMCNFDNYNVKNKAEDYVALISLWQACNGINRLENINKYDSKIESIEEAINKLNSI
;
A
#
# COMPACT_ATOMS: atom_id res chain seq x y z
N MET A 1 -12.22 -29.80 -24.27
CA MET A 1 -11.07 -28.90 -24.33
C MET A 1 -9.90 -29.73 -24.79
N ASN A 2 -9.41 -29.49 -26.00
CA ASN A 2 -8.31 -30.28 -26.58
C ASN A 2 -6.94 -29.76 -26.08
N GLU A 3 -5.89 -30.53 -26.32
CA GLU A 3 -4.56 -30.27 -25.76
C GLU A 3 -3.96 -28.93 -26.25
N GLU A 4 -4.31 -28.50 -27.46
CA GLU A 4 -3.95 -27.19 -28.01
C GLU A 4 -4.66 -26.04 -27.29
N GLU A 5 -5.96 -26.16 -26.99
CA GLU A 5 -6.69 -25.18 -26.18
C GLU A 5 -6.13 -25.06 -24.76
N LEU A 6 -5.61 -26.16 -24.20
CA LEU A 6 -5.03 -26.21 -22.85
C LEU A 6 -3.62 -25.59 -22.79
N ILE A 7 -2.87 -25.67 -23.89
CA ILE A 7 -1.57 -25.01 -24.07
C ILE A 7 -1.77 -23.50 -24.31
N GLN A 8 -2.74 -23.12 -25.13
CA GLN A 8 -3.10 -21.72 -25.37
C GLN A 8 -3.61 -21.03 -24.09
N LEU A 9 -4.40 -21.75 -23.28
CA LEU A 9 -4.89 -21.24 -21.99
C LEU A 9 -3.75 -21.05 -20.97
N LYS A 10 -2.75 -21.94 -20.96
CA LYS A 10 -1.53 -21.79 -20.14
C LYS A 10 -0.67 -20.61 -20.58
N GLU A 11 -0.50 -20.40 -21.89
CA GLU A 11 0.21 -19.20 -22.36
C GLU A 11 -0.54 -17.92 -22.01
N ASN A 12 -1.86 -17.88 -22.18
CA ASN A 12 -2.67 -16.71 -21.85
C ASN A 12 -2.68 -16.38 -20.35
N LEU A 13 -2.60 -17.40 -19.48
CA LEU A 13 -2.60 -17.23 -18.01
C LEU A 13 -1.23 -16.86 -17.42
N PHE A 14 -0.13 -17.34 -18.01
CA PHE A 14 1.22 -17.16 -17.44
C PHE A 14 2.11 -16.20 -18.21
N ASN A 15 1.76 -15.87 -19.46
CA ASN A 15 2.49 -14.97 -20.35
C ASN A 15 1.60 -13.92 -21.06
N GLY A 16 0.28 -13.92 -20.83
CA GLY A 16 -0.66 -12.93 -21.38
C GLY A 16 -0.86 -11.70 -20.48
N GLU A 17 -1.76 -10.80 -20.89
CA GLU A 17 -1.98 -9.45 -20.29
C GLU A 17 -2.30 -9.44 -18.77
N TYR A 18 -2.66 -10.60 -18.19
CA TYR A 18 -2.96 -10.77 -16.75
C TYR A 18 -1.92 -11.62 -15.98
N ALA A 19 -0.81 -11.98 -16.62
CA ALA A 19 0.24 -12.86 -16.07
C ALA A 19 0.95 -12.30 -14.82
N ASP A 20 1.03 -10.96 -14.70
CA ASP A 20 1.71 -10.31 -13.59
C ASP A 20 0.85 -10.26 -12.31
N ILE A 21 -0.46 -10.39 -12.44
CA ILE A 21 -1.41 -10.33 -11.31
C ILE A 21 -1.74 -11.74 -10.79
N LEU A 22 -1.71 -12.78 -11.64
CA LEU A 22 -2.31 -14.08 -11.35
C LEU A 22 -1.35 -15.27 -11.19
N LYS A 23 -0.03 -15.07 -11.24
CA LYS A 23 0.96 -16.12 -10.88
C LYS A 23 0.69 -16.87 -9.55
N PRO A 24 -0.04 -16.33 -8.54
CA PRO A 24 -0.34 -17.08 -7.32
C PRO A 24 -1.75 -17.71 -7.24
N LEU A 25 -2.66 -17.54 -8.20
CA LEU A 25 -4.11 -17.58 -7.90
C LEU A 25 -4.99 -18.59 -8.66
N SER A 26 -4.61 -19.86 -8.82
CA SER A 26 -5.61 -20.87 -9.21
C SER A 26 -5.34 -22.29 -8.67
N SER A 27 -6.38 -22.89 -8.09
CA SER A 27 -6.71 -24.30 -7.73
C SER A 27 -5.63 -25.29 -7.22
N GLY A 28 -4.35 -25.09 -7.50
CA GLY A 28 -3.21 -25.66 -6.78
C GLY A 28 -3.00 -25.06 -5.39
N ASN A 29 -3.86 -24.14 -4.95
CA ASN A 29 -3.68 -23.28 -3.78
C ASN A 29 -3.54 -24.00 -2.43
N VAL A 30 -4.19 -25.15 -2.21
CA VAL A 30 -3.95 -25.93 -0.98
C VAL A 30 -2.57 -26.59 -1.00
N PHE A 31 -2.13 -27.08 -2.17
CA PHE A 31 -0.81 -27.70 -2.33
C PHE A 31 0.32 -26.67 -2.35
N LEU A 32 0.13 -25.52 -2.98
CA LEU A 32 1.09 -24.40 -3.03
C LEU A 32 1.19 -23.68 -1.70
N ALA A 33 0.08 -23.38 -1.01
CA ALA A 33 0.13 -22.83 0.35
C ALA A 33 0.83 -23.82 1.29
N LYS A 34 0.50 -25.12 1.20
CA LYS A 34 1.16 -26.17 1.98
C LYS A 34 2.62 -26.35 1.58
N SER A 35 3.01 -26.22 0.30
CA SER A 35 4.41 -26.35 -0.13
C SER A 35 5.22 -25.09 0.15
N VAL A 36 4.62 -23.90 0.18
CA VAL A 36 5.23 -22.64 0.60
C VAL A 36 5.44 -22.67 2.12
N LEU A 37 4.42 -23.07 2.90
CA LEU A 37 4.55 -23.33 4.34
C LEU A 37 5.60 -24.42 4.61
N THR A 38 5.58 -25.53 3.88
CA THR A 38 6.54 -26.63 4.05
C THR A 38 7.93 -26.24 3.57
N SER A 39 8.09 -25.43 2.52
CA SER A 39 9.39 -24.91 2.06
C SER A 39 9.95 -23.90 3.05
N TYR A 40 9.11 -23.06 3.65
CA TYR A 40 9.50 -22.20 4.78
C TYR A 40 9.97 -23.04 5.97
N ILE A 41 9.25 -24.11 6.34
CA ILE A 41 9.58 -24.96 7.50
C ILE A 41 10.82 -25.84 7.25
N LYS A 42 11.02 -26.34 6.02
CA LYS A 42 12.04 -27.38 5.72
C LYS A 42 13.44 -26.82 5.42
N ASP A 43 13.56 -25.57 4.99
CA ASP A 43 14.84 -24.93 4.63
C ASP A 43 15.49 -24.12 5.78
N PHE A 44 15.00 -24.26 7.01
CA PHE A 44 15.37 -23.41 8.15
C PHE A 44 16.47 -23.94 9.06
N SER A 45 17.42 -24.71 8.52
CA SER A 45 18.57 -25.18 9.32
C SER A 45 19.61 -24.09 9.64
N SER A 46 19.45 -22.85 9.11
CA SER A 46 20.33 -21.69 9.39
C SER A 46 19.78 -20.35 8.87
N LYS A 47 20.35 -19.23 9.36
CA LYS A 47 20.10 -17.83 8.92
C LYS A 47 19.94 -17.71 7.40
N ARG A 48 18.80 -17.20 6.94
CA ARG A 48 18.52 -17.04 5.50
C ARG A 48 18.75 -15.60 5.06
N LYS A 49 19.38 -15.44 3.90
CA LYS A 49 19.50 -14.17 3.16
C LYS A 49 18.41 -14.18 2.09
N LEU A 50 17.21 -13.70 2.42
CA LEU A 50 16.07 -13.71 1.49
C LEU A 50 16.17 -12.50 0.55
N GLN A 51 16.17 -12.72 -0.77
CA GLN A 51 15.96 -11.60 -1.72
C GLN A 51 14.60 -10.99 -1.39
N ALA A 52 14.58 -9.68 -1.15
CA ALA A 52 13.37 -8.92 -0.95
C ALA A 52 12.55 -8.97 -2.23
N ILE A 53 11.77 -10.03 -2.33
CA ILE A 53 10.42 -10.05 -2.85
C ILE A 53 10.24 -9.15 -4.08
N ALA A 54 10.35 -9.77 -5.25
CA ALA A 54 9.90 -9.25 -6.53
C ALA A 54 8.38 -8.89 -6.59
N LEU A 55 7.68 -8.89 -5.45
CA LEU A 55 6.28 -8.42 -5.29
C LEU A 55 6.17 -7.07 -4.55
N PHE A 56 7.25 -6.55 -3.92
CA PHE A 56 7.15 -5.36 -3.06
C PHE A 56 8.03 -4.16 -3.46
N THR A 57 8.77 -4.22 -4.57
CA THR A 57 9.56 -3.08 -5.06
C THR A 57 9.42 -2.94 -6.57
N SER A 58 9.06 -1.74 -7.04
CA SER A 58 8.98 -1.40 -8.46
C SER A 58 10.35 -1.15 -9.12
N ASN A 59 11.45 -1.43 -8.43
CA ASN A 59 12.79 -1.30 -8.97
C ASN A 59 13.72 -2.36 -8.38
N ASN A 60 14.54 -2.95 -9.27
CA ASN A 60 15.57 -3.97 -9.05
C ASN A 60 16.59 -3.65 -7.93
N TYR A 61 16.16 -3.60 -6.67
CA TYR A 61 17.06 -3.55 -5.53
C TYR A 61 17.20 -4.93 -4.91
N ASN A 62 18.43 -5.44 -4.88
CA ASN A 62 18.82 -6.64 -4.16
C ASN A 62 18.83 -6.36 -2.65
N PHE A 63 17.66 -6.06 -2.06
CA PHE A 63 17.55 -6.04 -0.60
C PHE A 63 17.58 -7.48 -0.11
N TYR A 64 18.33 -7.71 0.96
CA TYR A 64 18.41 -8.99 1.63
C TYR A 64 18.08 -8.78 3.09
N TYR A 65 17.21 -9.60 3.67
CA TYR A 65 16.88 -9.54 5.10
C TYR A 65 17.21 -10.87 5.78
N GLU A 66 17.55 -10.79 7.07
CA GLU A 66 17.80 -11.94 7.93
C GLU A 66 16.55 -12.17 8.80
N ASP A 67 15.90 -13.30 8.59
CA ASP A 67 14.94 -13.84 9.56
C ASP A 67 15.71 -14.71 10.57
N ASP A 68 15.62 -14.37 11.85
CA ASP A 68 16.19 -15.12 12.98
C ASP A 68 15.31 -16.33 13.38
N GLY A 69 14.31 -16.65 12.56
CA GLY A 69 13.29 -17.66 12.80
C GLY A 69 12.09 -17.14 13.57
N SER A 70 11.96 -15.83 13.77
CA SER A 70 10.80 -15.23 14.44
C SER A 70 9.50 -15.46 13.67
N VAL A 71 9.53 -15.31 12.35
CA VAL A 71 8.35 -15.55 11.50
C VAL A 71 7.91 -17.01 11.60
N LEU A 72 8.85 -17.95 11.53
CA LEU A 72 8.55 -19.38 11.71
C LEU A 72 7.98 -19.69 13.09
N ARG A 73 8.58 -19.17 14.17
CA ARG A 73 8.06 -19.40 15.54
C ARG A 73 6.61 -18.93 15.67
N VAL A 74 6.27 -17.80 15.05
CA VAL A 74 4.89 -17.30 15.01
C VAL A 74 3.98 -18.23 14.20
N ILE A 75 4.42 -18.69 13.03
CA ILE A 75 3.61 -19.59 12.17
C ILE A 75 3.42 -20.95 12.82
N GLU A 76 4.47 -21.56 13.37
CA GLU A 76 4.38 -22.83 14.07
C GLU A 76 3.46 -22.72 15.28
N GLY A 77 3.56 -21.63 16.05
CA GLY A 77 2.62 -21.33 17.13
C GLY A 77 1.18 -21.21 16.64
N LEU A 78 0.97 -20.51 15.53
CA LEU A 78 -0.36 -20.29 14.95
C LEU A 78 -0.98 -21.60 14.45
N ILE A 79 -0.23 -22.38 13.68
CA ILE A 79 -0.72 -23.64 13.08
C ILE A 79 -0.93 -24.70 14.15
N ASN A 80 0.04 -24.89 15.05
CA ASN A 80 -0.01 -25.99 16.02
C ASN A 80 -0.88 -25.67 17.24
N ASN A 81 -0.90 -24.41 17.67
CA ASN A 81 -1.47 -23.99 18.96
C ASN A 81 -2.53 -22.89 18.85
N LYS A 82 -2.87 -22.42 17.64
CA LYS A 82 -3.78 -21.27 17.41
C LYS A 82 -3.35 -20.02 18.20
N ASN A 83 -2.04 -19.81 18.34
CA ASN A 83 -1.48 -18.73 19.15
C ASN A 83 -0.38 -18.00 18.39
N ILE A 84 -0.39 -16.67 18.47
CA ILE A 84 0.58 -15.77 17.84
C ILE A 84 1.34 -14.89 18.84
N SER A 85 1.34 -15.23 20.14
CA SER A 85 2.03 -14.47 21.18
C SER A 85 3.54 -14.30 20.93
N ALA A 86 4.14 -15.17 20.11
CA ALA A 86 5.53 -14.99 19.68
C ALA A 86 5.73 -13.70 18.85
N MET A 87 4.68 -13.19 18.22
CA MET A 87 4.67 -11.94 17.45
C MET A 87 4.82 -10.72 18.36
N ASP A 88 4.45 -10.84 19.63
CA ASP A 88 4.56 -9.76 20.63
C ASP A 88 6.01 -9.43 20.97
N ASN A 89 6.93 -10.38 20.73
CA ASN A 89 8.36 -10.20 20.94
C ASN A 89 9.06 -9.59 19.72
N ILE A 90 8.32 -9.30 18.65
CA ILE A 90 8.85 -8.71 17.42
C ILE A 90 8.72 -7.20 17.54
N SER A 91 9.86 -6.52 17.58
CA SER A 91 9.91 -5.08 17.46
C SER A 91 9.69 -4.71 15.99
N PHE A 92 8.50 -4.25 15.62
CA PHE A 92 8.28 -3.61 14.31
C PHE A 92 8.86 -2.17 14.33
N ASP A 93 10.16 -2.06 14.60
CA ASP A 93 10.88 -0.79 14.62
C ASP A 93 11.11 -0.21 13.21
N LEU A 94 11.86 0.89 13.16
CA LEU A 94 12.14 1.66 11.96
C LEU A 94 13.23 1.07 11.07
N THR A 95 13.58 -0.20 11.24
CA THR A 95 14.54 -0.85 10.35
C THR A 95 13.86 -1.47 9.13
N VAL A 96 14.58 -1.47 8.02
CA VAL A 96 14.16 -2.15 6.78
C VAL A 96 13.87 -3.63 7.02
N ASN A 97 14.67 -4.30 7.88
CA ASN A 97 14.49 -5.72 8.20
C ASN A 97 13.11 -5.99 8.81
N ASN A 98 12.69 -5.16 9.77
CA ASN A 98 11.42 -5.35 10.47
C ASN A 98 10.20 -4.95 9.62
N ALA A 99 10.35 -3.97 8.72
CA ALA A 99 9.33 -3.70 7.72
C ALA A 99 9.13 -4.88 6.76
N LEU A 100 10.22 -5.47 6.26
CA LEU A 100 10.14 -6.65 5.38
C LEU A 100 9.55 -7.87 6.11
N LEU A 101 9.85 -8.02 7.40
CA LEU A 101 9.27 -9.06 8.25
C LEU A 101 7.75 -8.90 8.42
N TYR A 102 7.25 -7.65 8.56
CA TYR A 102 5.81 -7.38 8.51
C TYR A 102 5.18 -7.77 7.16
N GLY A 103 5.90 -7.49 6.05
CA GLY A 103 5.49 -7.91 4.70
C GLY A 103 5.41 -9.44 4.53
N ASP A 104 6.24 -10.20 5.26
CA ASP A 104 6.15 -11.65 5.29
C ASP A 104 4.88 -12.14 5.97
N PHE A 105 4.46 -11.53 7.09
CA PHE A 105 3.17 -11.87 7.70
C PHE A 105 1.99 -11.64 6.76
N LEU A 106 2.04 -10.59 5.92
CA LEU A 106 1.03 -10.39 4.89
C LEU A 106 1.01 -11.52 3.85
N ARG A 107 2.16 -12.06 3.46
CA ARG A 107 2.22 -13.24 2.58
C ARG A 107 1.57 -14.46 3.25
N PHE A 108 1.77 -14.62 4.56
CA PHE A 108 1.09 -15.67 5.31
C PHE A 108 -0.42 -15.47 5.37
N VAL A 109 -0.91 -14.23 5.49
CA VAL A 109 -2.34 -13.92 5.36
C VAL A 109 -2.92 -14.46 4.05
N TYR A 110 -2.28 -14.17 2.91
CA TYR A 110 -2.71 -14.71 1.62
C TYR A 110 -2.64 -16.25 1.57
N ALA A 111 -1.56 -16.84 2.11
CA ALA A 111 -1.42 -18.29 2.14
C ALA A 111 -2.50 -18.98 2.99
N LEU A 112 -2.86 -18.42 4.14
CA LEU A 112 -3.92 -18.93 5.02
C LEU A 112 -5.30 -18.78 4.35
N TYR A 113 -5.56 -17.63 3.71
CA TYR A 113 -6.80 -17.39 2.98
C TYR A 113 -7.01 -18.39 1.85
N PHE A 114 -6.03 -18.53 0.94
CA PHE A 114 -6.14 -19.47 -0.18
C PHE A 114 -6.02 -20.94 0.24
N GLY A 115 -5.37 -21.20 1.38
CA GLY A 115 -5.31 -22.52 2.02
C GLY A 115 -6.59 -22.93 2.74
N GLY A 116 -7.56 -22.02 2.91
CA GLY A 116 -8.82 -22.29 3.62
C GLY A 116 -8.68 -22.37 5.14
N LEU A 117 -7.59 -21.87 5.71
CA LEU A 117 -7.29 -21.88 7.15
C LEU A 117 -7.91 -20.65 7.83
N LYS A 118 -9.26 -20.66 7.94
CA LYS A 118 -10.03 -19.48 8.36
C LYS A 118 -9.75 -19.03 9.79
N GLU A 119 -9.60 -19.96 10.72
CA GLU A 119 -9.38 -19.63 12.14
C GLU A 119 -8.03 -18.95 12.34
N GLU A 120 -6.98 -19.51 11.75
CA GLU A 120 -5.63 -18.96 11.78
C GLU A 120 -5.54 -17.61 11.06
N LEU A 121 -6.23 -17.50 9.93
CA LEU A 121 -6.34 -16.25 9.20
C LEU A 121 -6.94 -15.15 10.09
N THR A 122 -8.06 -15.41 10.76
CA THR A 122 -8.69 -14.42 11.65
C THR A 122 -7.76 -14.00 12.79
N ILE A 123 -7.06 -14.95 13.40
CA ILE A 123 -6.09 -14.66 14.47
C ILE A 123 -4.96 -13.76 13.95
N LEU A 124 -4.38 -14.09 12.80
CA LEU A 124 -3.28 -13.30 12.21
C LEU A 124 -3.76 -11.92 11.76
N LEU A 125 -4.93 -11.80 11.13
CA LEU A 125 -5.50 -10.53 10.68
C LEU A 125 -5.70 -9.55 11.83
N ASN A 126 -6.34 -10.00 12.91
CA ASN A 126 -6.60 -9.16 14.08
C ASN A 126 -5.30 -8.56 14.63
N ARG A 127 -4.25 -9.37 14.75
CA ARG A 127 -2.97 -8.91 15.28
C ARG A 127 -2.21 -8.03 14.31
N MET A 128 -2.20 -8.39 13.02
CA MET A 128 -1.60 -7.54 11.99
C MET A 128 -2.22 -6.16 12.00
N HIS A 129 -3.54 -6.07 12.18
CA HIS A 129 -4.27 -4.81 12.27
C HIS A 129 -3.90 -4.00 13.52
N GLU A 130 -3.81 -4.63 14.70
CA GLU A 130 -3.30 -3.97 15.92
C GLU A 130 -1.89 -3.40 15.73
N PHE A 131 -1.02 -4.12 15.00
CA PHE A 131 0.33 -3.65 14.72
C PHE A 131 0.40 -2.47 13.75
N ILE A 132 -0.59 -2.27 12.87
CA ILE A 132 -0.60 -1.10 11.96
C ILE A 132 -0.52 0.18 12.78
N LEU A 133 -1.37 0.33 13.80
CA LEU A 133 -1.40 1.51 14.66
C LEU A 133 -0.07 1.74 15.38
N ILE A 134 0.55 0.67 15.86
CA ILE A 134 1.84 0.72 16.56
C ILE A 134 2.95 1.17 15.59
N ILE A 135 2.99 0.55 14.40
CA ILE A 135 3.96 0.84 13.34
C ILE A 135 3.85 2.30 12.91
N THR A 136 2.64 2.76 12.56
CA THR A 136 2.43 4.12 12.06
C THR A 136 2.76 5.17 13.12
N SER A 137 2.33 4.95 14.37
CA SER A 137 2.62 5.86 15.48
C SER A 137 4.12 5.95 15.75
N ASN A 138 4.83 4.81 15.73
CA ASN A 138 6.27 4.77 15.91
C ASN A 138 7.00 5.50 14.78
N ILE A 139 6.62 5.26 13.52
CA ILE A 139 7.18 5.95 12.35
C ILE A 139 7.06 7.46 12.49
N VAL A 140 5.84 7.95 12.73
CA VAL A 140 5.56 9.39 12.78
C VAL A 140 6.23 10.05 13.98
N LEU A 141 6.18 9.44 15.16
CA LEU A 141 6.80 9.99 16.36
C LEU A 141 8.32 10.12 16.18
N ASN A 142 8.97 9.06 15.70
CA ASN A 142 10.41 9.07 15.51
C ASN A 142 10.84 10.02 14.39
N PHE A 143 10.06 10.15 13.31
CA PHE A 143 10.35 11.12 12.26
C PHE A 143 10.36 12.57 12.77
N LYS A 144 9.43 12.92 13.67
CA LYS A 144 9.32 14.26 14.25
C LYS A 144 10.53 14.64 15.10
N ILE A 145 11.13 13.69 15.83
CA ILE A 145 12.25 13.94 16.74
C ILE A 145 13.63 13.61 16.12
N ALA A 146 13.66 12.94 14.97
CA ALA A 146 14.88 12.55 14.29
C ALA A 146 15.68 13.75 13.77
N ASN A 147 17.01 13.64 13.88
CA ASN A 147 17.91 14.53 13.16
C ASN A 147 17.90 14.21 11.65
N LEU A 148 18.54 15.06 10.84
CA LEU A 148 18.54 14.91 9.38
C LEU A 148 19.15 13.57 8.90
N ALA A 149 20.16 13.04 9.58
CA ALA A 149 20.81 11.79 9.21
C ALA A 149 19.90 10.58 9.44
N ASP A 150 19.13 10.58 10.52
CA ASP A 150 18.22 9.50 10.89
C ASP A 150 16.94 9.51 10.04
N LYS A 151 16.51 10.69 9.56
CA LYS A 151 15.32 10.83 8.71
C LYS A 151 15.40 10.01 7.43
N LEU A 152 16.58 9.87 6.82
CA LEU A 152 16.75 9.07 5.60
C LEU A 152 16.35 7.60 5.81
N SER A 153 16.77 7.01 6.92
CA SER A 153 16.40 5.63 7.27
C SER A 153 14.88 5.51 7.45
N ILE A 154 14.28 6.48 8.15
CA ILE A 154 12.83 6.51 8.38
C ILE A 154 12.06 6.68 7.07
N TYR A 155 12.54 7.49 6.12
CA TYR A 155 11.95 7.61 4.79
C TYR A 155 11.93 6.28 4.04
N ILE A 156 13.06 5.56 4.02
CA ILE A 156 13.17 4.26 3.35
C ILE A 156 12.20 3.27 3.98
N THR A 157 12.24 3.13 5.30
CA THR A 157 11.37 2.20 6.03
C THR A 157 9.88 2.55 5.85
N SER A 158 9.53 3.83 5.91
CA SER A 158 8.16 4.30 5.67
C SER A 158 7.68 3.98 4.26
N SER A 159 8.56 4.02 3.25
CA SER A 159 8.22 3.66 1.87
C SER A 159 7.86 2.19 1.76
N ILE A 160 8.59 1.32 2.46
CA ILE A 160 8.32 -0.12 2.50
C ILE A 160 6.97 -0.40 3.17
N TYR A 161 6.71 0.18 4.35
CA TYR A 161 5.43 0.00 5.03
C TYR A 161 4.24 0.53 4.21
N ARG A 162 4.37 1.70 3.57
CA ARG A 162 3.34 2.23 2.68
C ARG A 162 2.97 1.25 1.57
N TYR A 163 3.98 0.61 0.98
CA TYR A 163 3.74 -0.41 -0.04
C TYR A 163 3.08 -1.67 0.55
N ILE A 164 3.53 -2.13 1.72
CA ILE A 164 2.89 -3.28 2.39
C ILE A 164 1.42 -2.99 2.70
N PHE A 165 1.10 -1.75 3.10
CA PHE A 165 -0.28 -1.32 3.33
C PHE A 165 -1.12 -1.26 2.06
N ASP A 166 -0.56 -0.93 0.89
CA ASP A 166 -1.28 -1.11 -0.39
C ASP A 166 -1.67 -2.58 -0.58
N VAL A 167 -0.73 -3.50 -0.44
CA VAL A 167 -1.00 -4.93 -0.64
C VAL A 167 -1.97 -5.48 0.43
N PHE A 168 -1.97 -4.92 1.64
CA PHE A 168 -2.89 -5.31 2.69
C PHE A 168 -4.29 -4.74 2.47
N SER A 169 -4.39 -3.53 1.94
CA SER A 169 -5.64 -2.95 1.45
C SER A 169 -6.25 -3.80 0.33
N ASP A 170 -5.44 -4.20 -0.66
CA ASP A 170 -5.85 -5.09 -1.75
C ASP A 170 -6.34 -6.44 -1.23
N PHE A 171 -5.68 -6.98 -0.18
CA PHE A 171 -6.16 -8.21 0.48
C PHE A 171 -7.57 -8.02 1.04
N TYR A 172 -7.82 -6.92 1.74
CA TYR A 172 -9.13 -6.66 2.34
C TYR A 172 -10.23 -6.43 1.31
N ASP A 173 -9.90 -5.90 0.13
CA ASP A 173 -10.81 -5.84 -1.01
C ASP A 173 -11.23 -7.24 -1.47
N ILE A 174 -10.26 -8.14 -1.67
CA ILE A 174 -10.49 -9.55 -2.03
C ILE A 174 -11.26 -10.30 -0.93
N TYR A 175 -10.92 -10.02 0.34
CA TYR A 175 -11.54 -10.64 1.50
C TYR A 175 -12.98 -10.16 1.72
N GLY A 176 -13.36 -9.00 1.15
CA GLY A 176 -14.68 -8.39 1.28
C GLY A 176 -14.88 -7.59 2.58
N ASP A 177 -13.80 -7.09 3.18
CA ASP A 177 -13.83 -6.29 4.41
C ASP A 177 -13.42 -4.85 4.12
N LEU A 178 -14.39 -4.09 3.60
CA LEU A 178 -14.18 -2.70 3.18
C LEU A 178 -13.82 -1.78 4.35
N GLN A 179 -14.23 -2.12 5.58
CA GLN A 179 -13.91 -1.32 6.77
C GLN A 179 -12.42 -1.38 7.08
N ASN A 180 -11.86 -2.58 7.11
CA ASN A 180 -10.43 -2.76 7.34
C ASN A 180 -9.58 -2.28 6.15
N ARG A 181 -10.09 -2.40 4.92
CA ARG A 181 -9.49 -1.75 3.74
C ARG A 181 -9.33 -0.24 3.95
N ALA A 182 -10.40 0.44 4.35
CA ALA A 182 -10.38 1.88 4.60
C ALA A 182 -9.41 2.26 5.72
N ASP A 183 -9.37 1.49 6.80
CA ASP A 183 -8.47 1.76 7.92
C ASP A 183 -6.98 1.56 7.58
N VAL A 184 -6.63 0.50 6.84
CA VAL A 184 -5.26 0.31 6.32
C VAL A 184 -4.84 1.50 5.44
N MET A 185 -5.72 1.92 4.53
CA MET A 185 -5.45 3.06 3.65
C MET A 185 -5.35 4.38 4.42
N TYR A 186 -6.12 4.55 5.48
CA TYR A 186 -5.99 5.70 6.37
C TYR A 186 -4.60 5.75 7.03
N HIS A 187 -4.12 4.62 7.54
CA HIS A 187 -2.81 4.52 8.17
C HIS A 187 -1.66 4.73 7.18
N LYS A 188 -1.80 4.27 5.93
CA LYS A 188 -0.89 4.60 4.84
C LYS A 188 -0.80 6.11 4.62
N SER A 189 -1.95 6.75 4.40
CA SER A 189 -2.03 8.20 4.19
C SER A 189 -1.51 9.00 5.39
N TYR A 190 -1.74 8.50 6.61
CA TYR A 190 -1.20 9.11 7.82
C TYR A 190 0.34 9.15 7.82
N ILE A 191 1.01 8.05 7.41
CA ILE A 191 2.47 8.05 7.21
C ILE A 191 2.85 9.06 6.14
N THR A 192 2.17 9.05 4.99
CA THR A 192 2.47 9.94 3.86
C THR A 192 2.42 11.41 4.28
N CYS A 193 1.34 11.85 4.93
CA CYS A 193 1.17 13.24 5.33
C CYS A 193 2.11 13.69 6.46
N ASN A 194 2.60 12.78 7.31
CA ASN A 194 3.46 13.15 8.44
C ASN A 194 4.96 12.96 8.16
N VAL A 195 5.33 12.06 7.24
CA VAL A 195 6.72 11.73 6.93
C VAL A 195 7.12 12.23 5.56
N MET A 196 6.23 12.09 4.57
CA MET A 196 6.50 12.34 3.15
C MET A 196 5.71 13.53 2.61
N SER A 197 5.37 14.50 3.47
CA SER A 197 4.55 15.67 3.13
C SER A 197 5.09 16.47 1.94
N ASP A 198 6.42 16.47 1.77
CA ASP A 198 7.09 17.23 0.71
C ASP A 198 6.93 16.56 -0.68
N TYR A 199 6.48 15.31 -0.74
CA TYR A 199 6.29 14.55 -1.98
C TYR A 199 4.82 14.60 -2.43
N LYS A 200 4.44 15.67 -3.13
CA LYS A 200 3.06 15.88 -3.61
C LYS A 200 2.53 14.70 -4.44
N ALA A 201 3.41 14.09 -5.24
CA ALA A 201 3.12 12.93 -6.08
C ALA A 201 2.75 11.66 -5.27
N LEU A 202 2.98 11.66 -3.96
CA LEU A 202 2.58 10.60 -3.04
C LEU A 202 1.36 11.02 -2.21
N VAL A 203 1.36 12.25 -1.67
CA VAL A 203 0.30 12.77 -0.81
C VAL A 203 -1.06 12.71 -1.49
N GLY A 204 -1.16 13.24 -2.72
CA GLY A 204 -2.42 13.31 -3.46
C GLY A 204 -3.05 11.95 -3.74
N PRO A 205 -2.34 11.06 -4.45
CA PRO A 205 -2.87 9.73 -4.79
C PRO A 205 -3.24 8.89 -3.56
N ASP A 206 -2.46 8.97 -2.48
CA ASP A 206 -2.77 8.23 -1.24
C ASP A 206 -4.06 8.76 -0.60
N LEU A 207 -4.20 10.07 -0.44
CA LEU A 207 -5.41 10.67 0.13
C LEU A 207 -6.64 10.44 -0.74
N ILE A 208 -6.53 10.50 -2.08
CA ILE A 208 -7.65 10.15 -2.97
C ILE A 208 -8.08 8.70 -2.77
N LYS A 209 -7.13 7.75 -2.76
CA LYS A 209 -7.46 6.34 -2.53
C LYS A 209 -8.12 6.15 -1.16
N THR A 210 -7.63 6.80 -0.11
CA THR A 210 -8.23 6.74 1.22
C THR A 210 -9.65 7.31 1.23
N ALA A 211 -9.88 8.47 0.61
CA ALA A 211 -11.22 9.08 0.53
C ALA A 211 -12.22 8.14 -0.16
N LEU A 212 -11.82 7.54 -1.29
CA LEU A 212 -12.64 6.55 -2.00
C LEU A 212 -12.95 5.33 -1.12
N CYS A 213 -11.99 4.84 -0.33
CA CYS A 213 -12.26 3.74 0.60
C CYS A 213 -13.31 4.13 1.66
N PHE A 214 -13.32 5.38 2.13
CA PHE A 214 -14.35 5.88 3.05
C PHE A 214 -15.71 6.07 2.36
N GLU A 215 -15.74 6.43 1.07
CA GLU A 215 -16.99 6.41 0.29
C GLU A 215 -17.58 5.00 0.19
N ASP A 216 -16.75 3.99 -0.06
CA ASP A 216 -17.18 2.59 -0.21
C ASP A 216 -17.90 2.06 1.04
N ILE A 217 -17.50 2.53 2.22
CA ILE A 217 -18.15 2.22 3.51
C ILE A 217 -19.20 3.24 3.95
N LYS A 218 -19.53 4.21 3.08
CA LYS A 218 -20.51 5.29 3.31
C LYS A 218 -20.17 6.22 4.48
N ASP A 219 -18.89 6.34 4.83
CA ASP A 219 -18.38 7.34 5.77
C ASP A 219 -18.08 8.64 5.00
N PHE A 220 -19.14 9.27 4.50
CA PHE A 220 -19.02 10.45 3.63
C PHE A 220 -18.41 11.65 4.34
N GLU A 221 -18.63 11.79 5.66
CA GLU A 221 -18.03 12.88 6.45
C GLU A 221 -16.49 12.80 6.44
N LYS A 222 -15.92 11.61 6.62
CA LYS A 222 -14.46 11.45 6.52
C LYS A 222 -13.95 11.62 5.11
N SER A 223 -14.66 11.07 4.12
CA SER A 223 -14.27 11.23 2.71
C SER A 223 -14.22 12.70 2.30
N GLU A 224 -15.26 13.47 2.64
CA GLU A 224 -15.33 14.92 2.40
C GLU A 224 -14.15 15.66 3.04
N LYS A 225 -13.87 15.43 4.34
CA LYS A 225 -12.72 16.06 5.02
C LYS A 225 -11.38 15.75 4.36
N ILE A 226 -11.21 14.53 3.83
CA ILE A 226 -9.98 14.16 3.11
C ILE A 226 -9.92 14.91 1.78
N TYR A 227 -11.00 15.00 1.02
CA TYR A 227 -11.02 15.80 -0.21
C TYR A 227 -10.75 17.29 0.05
N GLU A 228 -11.33 17.84 1.10
CA GLU A 228 -11.07 19.23 1.51
C GLU A 228 -9.58 19.46 1.83
N SER A 229 -8.92 18.52 2.52
CA SER A 229 -7.47 18.63 2.77
C SER A 229 -6.65 18.65 1.48
N ILE A 230 -7.00 17.84 0.48
CA ILE A 230 -6.31 17.83 -0.82
C ILE A 230 -6.50 19.18 -1.54
N ILE A 231 -7.72 19.74 -1.46
CA ILE A 231 -8.01 21.04 -2.07
C ILE A 231 -7.16 22.13 -1.45
N ILE A 232 -7.11 22.18 -0.11
CA ILE A 232 -6.29 23.15 0.63
C ILE A 232 -4.80 22.99 0.27
N ASP A 233 -4.31 21.75 0.24
CA ASP A 233 -2.90 21.48 0.03
C ASP A 233 -2.45 21.73 -1.41
N PHE A 234 -3.28 21.56 -2.43
CA PHE A 234 -2.85 21.65 -3.84
C PHE A 234 -3.38 22.86 -4.62
N GLU A 235 -4.23 23.70 -4.03
CA GLU A 235 -4.72 24.91 -4.70
C GLU A 235 -3.60 25.88 -5.11
N TYR A 236 -2.49 25.92 -4.36
CA TYR A 236 -1.34 26.74 -4.75
C TYR A 236 -0.68 26.27 -6.04
N VAL A 237 -0.68 24.95 -6.34
CA VAL A 237 -0.09 24.38 -7.56
C VAL A 237 -0.84 24.87 -8.79
N LEU A 238 -2.18 24.88 -8.72
CA LEU A 238 -3.03 25.46 -9.75
C LEU A 238 -2.70 26.94 -9.96
N SER A 239 -2.58 27.69 -8.86
CA SER A 239 -2.29 29.12 -8.90
C SER A 239 -0.92 29.41 -9.53
N GLU A 240 0.10 28.62 -9.20
CA GLU A 240 1.46 28.76 -9.75
C GLU A 240 1.47 28.56 -11.28
N ILE A 241 0.81 27.52 -11.76
CA ILE A 241 0.75 27.19 -13.19
C ILE A 241 -0.09 28.22 -13.95
N MET A 242 -1.20 28.68 -13.37
CA MET A 242 -2.10 29.62 -14.06
C MET A 242 -1.52 31.04 -14.13
N CYS A 243 -0.76 31.47 -13.12
CA CYS A 243 -0.27 32.85 -13.01
C CYS A 243 1.20 33.04 -13.41
N ASN A 244 2.02 31.98 -13.41
CA ASN A 244 3.47 32.09 -13.61
C ASN A 244 4.04 31.03 -14.57
N PHE A 245 3.25 30.61 -15.57
CA PHE A 245 3.66 29.56 -16.51
C PHE A 245 4.94 29.90 -17.29
N ASP A 246 5.16 31.18 -17.62
CA ASP A 246 6.32 31.62 -18.39
C ASP A 246 7.66 31.35 -17.67
N ASN A 247 7.65 31.24 -16.34
CA ASN A 247 8.81 30.92 -15.52
C ASN A 247 8.72 29.51 -14.91
N TYR A 248 7.89 28.64 -15.47
CA TYR A 248 7.65 27.31 -14.92
C TYR A 248 8.91 26.44 -14.97
N ASN A 249 9.26 25.83 -13.83
CA ASN A 249 10.36 24.89 -13.76
C ASN A 249 9.92 23.52 -14.25
N VAL A 250 10.33 23.14 -15.47
CA VAL A 250 10.01 21.85 -16.11
C VAL A 250 10.36 20.63 -15.24
N LYS A 251 11.32 20.75 -14.30
CA LYS A 251 11.64 19.66 -13.37
C LYS A 251 10.49 19.31 -12.42
N ASN A 252 9.59 20.24 -12.15
CA ASN A 252 8.43 20.03 -11.27
C ASN A 252 7.23 19.40 -12.00
N LYS A 253 7.28 19.31 -13.34
CA LYS A 253 6.15 18.89 -14.21
C LYS A 253 5.46 17.63 -13.73
N ALA A 254 6.23 16.60 -13.39
CA ALA A 254 5.66 15.31 -12.99
C ALA A 254 4.91 15.40 -11.65
N GLU A 255 5.48 16.08 -10.65
CA GLU A 255 4.85 16.21 -9.33
C GLU A 255 3.63 17.12 -9.38
N ASP A 256 3.72 18.25 -10.08
CA ASP A 256 2.61 19.19 -10.20
C ASP A 256 1.47 18.61 -11.04
N TYR A 257 1.76 17.83 -12.08
CA TYR A 257 0.73 17.10 -12.83
C TYR A 257 -0.06 16.16 -11.92
N VAL A 258 0.62 15.35 -11.09
CA VAL A 258 -0.05 14.42 -10.16
C VAL A 258 -0.85 15.19 -9.09
N ALA A 259 -0.32 16.31 -8.60
CA ALA A 259 -1.03 17.18 -7.66
C ALA A 259 -2.32 17.76 -8.30
N LEU A 260 -2.26 18.24 -9.55
CA LEU A 260 -3.42 18.73 -10.28
C LEU A 260 -4.47 17.64 -10.54
N ILE A 261 -4.05 16.43 -10.91
CA ILE A 261 -4.97 15.29 -11.06
C ILE A 261 -5.66 14.98 -9.72
N SER A 262 -4.91 14.97 -8.63
CA SER A 262 -5.48 14.73 -7.29
C SER A 262 -6.44 15.85 -6.88
N LEU A 263 -6.11 17.11 -7.18
CA LEU A 263 -6.98 18.27 -6.94
C LEU A 263 -8.28 18.18 -7.75
N TRP A 264 -8.20 17.78 -9.02
CA TRP A 264 -9.36 17.53 -9.88
C TRP A 264 -10.25 16.43 -9.29
N GLN A 265 -9.65 15.31 -8.88
CA GLN A 265 -10.37 14.18 -8.28
C GLN A 265 -11.06 14.58 -6.97
N ALA A 266 -10.43 15.42 -6.15
CA ALA A 266 -11.01 15.91 -4.90
C ALA A 266 -12.19 16.86 -5.14
N CYS A 267 -12.04 17.81 -6.07
CA CYS A 267 -13.12 18.72 -6.46
C CYS A 267 -14.34 17.95 -7.01
N ASN A 268 -14.09 16.97 -7.89
CA ASN A 268 -15.12 16.09 -8.43
C ASN A 268 -15.73 15.18 -7.34
N GLY A 269 -14.92 14.73 -6.39
CA GLY A 269 -15.35 13.97 -5.21
C GLY A 269 -16.41 14.71 -4.39
N ILE A 270 -16.13 15.97 -4.01
CA ILE A 270 -17.08 16.78 -3.23
C ILE A 270 -18.35 17.06 -4.03
N ASN A 271 -18.24 17.49 -5.29
CA ASN A 271 -19.40 17.69 -6.17
C ASN A 271 -20.29 16.42 -6.24
N ARG A 272 -19.67 15.23 -6.35
CA ARG A 272 -20.37 13.94 -6.38
C ARG A 272 -21.05 13.61 -5.04
N LEU A 273 -20.36 13.79 -3.92
CA LEU A 273 -20.87 13.46 -2.59
C LEU A 273 -22.04 14.36 -2.18
N GLU A 274 -21.92 15.67 -2.43
CA GLU A 274 -22.94 16.65 -2.06
C GLU A 274 -24.03 16.82 -3.14
N ASN A 275 -23.84 16.24 -4.33
CA ASN A 275 -24.70 16.43 -5.50
C ASN A 275 -24.87 17.93 -5.85
N ILE A 276 -23.74 18.63 -5.93
CA ILE A 276 -23.64 20.06 -6.25
C ILE A 276 -22.65 20.32 -7.38
N ASN A 277 -22.58 21.56 -7.85
CA ASN A 277 -21.67 22.04 -8.88
C ASN A 277 -20.71 23.14 -8.38
N LYS A 278 -20.39 23.12 -7.08
CA LYS A 278 -19.59 24.15 -6.40
C LYS A 278 -18.19 24.30 -7.01
N TYR A 279 -17.59 23.20 -7.48
CA TYR A 279 -16.22 23.19 -7.97
C TYR A 279 -16.07 23.15 -9.51
N ASP A 280 -17.15 23.24 -10.29
CA ASP A 280 -17.10 23.09 -11.75
C ASP A 280 -16.13 24.06 -12.44
N SER A 281 -16.18 25.36 -12.08
CA SER A 281 -15.24 26.34 -12.65
C SER A 281 -13.78 26.07 -12.24
N LYS A 282 -13.56 25.49 -11.05
CA LYS A 282 -12.22 25.11 -10.60
C LYS A 282 -11.73 23.88 -11.38
N ILE A 283 -12.60 22.91 -11.65
CA ILE A 283 -12.33 21.75 -12.49
C ILE A 283 -11.89 22.19 -13.89
N GLU A 284 -12.61 23.12 -14.52
CA GLU A 284 -12.23 23.70 -15.82
C GLU A 284 -10.84 24.37 -15.77
N SER A 285 -10.56 25.13 -14.70
CA SER A 285 -9.26 25.78 -14.53
C SER A 285 -8.12 24.77 -14.36
N ILE A 286 -8.37 23.65 -13.68
CA ILE A 286 -7.41 22.56 -13.51
C ILE A 286 -7.12 21.88 -14.85
N GLU A 287 -8.16 21.63 -15.66
CA GLU A 287 -8.01 21.06 -17.00
C GLU A 287 -7.19 21.99 -17.92
N GLU A 288 -7.40 23.30 -17.85
CA GLU A 288 -6.57 24.29 -18.55
C GLU A 288 -5.10 24.21 -18.10
N ALA A 289 -4.86 24.15 -16.79
CA ALA A 289 -3.51 24.03 -16.23
C ALA A 289 -2.80 22.73 -16.66
N ILE A 290 -3.52 21.60 -16.68
CA ILE A 290 -3.00 20.31 -17.19
C ILE A 290 -2.64 20.43 -18.68
N ASN A 291 -3.49 21.08 -19.49
CA ASN A 291 -3.21 21.29 -20.91
C ASN A 291 -1.97 22.16 -21.13
N LYS A 292 -1.78 23.22 -20.32
CA LYS A 292 -0.55 24.03 -20.33
C LYS A 292 0.67 23.16 -20.02
N LEU A 293 0.65 22.36 -18.94
CA LEU A 293 1.76 21.45 -18.62
C LEU A 293 2.07 20.45 -19.73
N ASN A 294 1.06 19.97 -20.45
CA ASN A 294 1.26 19.01 -21.55
C ASN A 294 1.86 19.64 -22.82
N SER A 295 1.88 20.98 -22.93
CA SER A 295 2.43 21.71 -24.08
C SER A 295 3.95 21.93 -24.04
N ILE A 296 4.60 21.61 -22.91
CA ILE A 296 6.04 21.78 -22.65
C ILE A 296 6.79 20.45 -22.58
#